data_AF-A0A2M6YBA8-F1
#
_entry.id   AF-A0A2M6YBA8-F1
#
_cell.length_a   1.000
_cell.length_b   1.000
_cell.length_c   1.000
_cell.angle_alpha   90.00
_cell.angle_beta   90.00
_cell.angle_gamma   90.00
#
_symmetry.space_group_name_H-M   'P 1'
#
loop_
_entity.id
_entity.type
_entity.pdbx_description
1 polymer ?
#
loop_
_entity_poly.entity_id
_entity_poly.type
_entity_poly.pdbx_seq_one_letter_code
_entity_poly.pdbx_strand_id
1 'polypeptide(L)' 'STENKISFSRQYYNDSVLKYNNQTQMFPSNVVASMTGFKAGEFFEVAAAEERAAPKISFTQ' A
#
# COMPACT_ATOMS: atom_id res chain seq x y z
N SER A 1 6.99 -10.81 -17.81
CA SER A 1 5.80 -10.95 -16.96
C SER A 1 5.39 -9.62 -16.37
N THR A 2 4.37 -8.98 -16.95
CA THR A 2 3.82 -7.69 -16.50
C THR A 2 3.31 -7.77 -15.05
N GLU A 3 2.87 -8.96 -14.62
CA GLU A 3 2.44 -9.25 -13.24
C GLU A 3 3.55 -9.12 -12.19
N ASN A 4 4.79 -9.50 -12.54
CA ASN A 4 5.92 -9.36 -11.61
C ASN A 4 6.26 -7.90 -11.32
N LYS A 5 6.12 -7.02 -12.33
CA LYS A 5 6.36 -5.59 -12.16
C LYS A 5 5.28 -4.95 -11.27
N ILE A 6 4.02 -5.34 -11.45
CA ILE A 6 2.91 -4.85 -10.64
C ILE A 6 3.09 -5.25 -9.17
N SER A 7 3.46 -6.50 -8.90
CA SER A 7 3.72 -6.98 -7.54
C SER A 7 4.88 -6.23 -6.87
N PHE A 8 5.99 -6.02 -7.59
CA PHE A 8 7.14 -5.28 -7.09
C PHE A 8 6.81 -3.81 -6.79
N SER A 9 6.11 -3.12 -7.69
CA SER A 9 5.69 -1.72 -7.49
C SER A 9 4.78 -1.57 -6.27
N ARG A 10 3.89 -2.54 -6.01
CA ARG A 10 3.03 -2.55 -4.80
C ARG A 10 3.85 -2.73 -3.53
N GLN A 11 4.76 -3.71 -3.53
CA GLN A 11 5.64 -3.97 -2.39
C GLN A 11 6.51 -2.76 -2.06
N TYR A 12 7.07 -2.12 -3.09
CA TYR A 12 7.89 -0.92 -2.94
C TYR A 12 7.10 0.28 -2.38
N TYR A 13 5.86 0.48 -2.84
CA TYR A 13 4.99 1.51 -2.28
C TYR A 13 4.71 1.25 -0.79
N ASN A 14 4.31 0.02 -0.46
CA ASN A 14 3.99 -0.36 0.91
C ASN A 14 5.22 -0.25 1.83
N ASP A 15 6.40 -0.66 1.38
CA ASP A 15 7.65 -0.50 2.15
C ASP A 15 7.98 0.99 2.41
N SER A 16 7.80 1.83 1.39
CA SER A 16 8.01 3.28 1.51
C SER A 16 7.04 3.92 2.50
N VAL A 17 5.75 3.57 2.44
CA VAL A 17 4.73 4.03 3.40
C VAL A 17 5.01 3.50 4.79
N LEU A 18 5.44 2.24 4.92
CA LEU A 18 5.79 1.65 6.22
C LEU A 18 6.92 2.44 6.87
N LYS A 19 7.99 2.71 6.13
CA LYS A 19 9.15 3.48 6.60
C LYS A 19 8.79 4.92 6.93
N TYR A 20 7.90 5.54 6.16
CA TYR A 20 7.39 6.87 6.47
C TYR A 20 6.56 6.86 7.76
N ASN A 21 5.62 5.92 7.91
CA ASN A 21 4.78 5.81 9.11
C ASN A 21 5.60 5.52 10.36
N ASN A 22 6.57 4.60 10.26
CA ASN A 22 7.46 4.28 11.37
C ASN A 22 8.25 5.52 11.81
N GLN A 23 8.82 6.28 10.85
CA GLN A 23 9.50 7.53 11.17
C GLN A 23 8.56 8.56 11.78
N THR A 24 7.34 8.69 11.26
CA THR A 24 6.33 9.63 11.78
C THR A 24 5.86 9.26 13.20
N GLN A 25 6.05 8.01 13.63
CA GLN A 25 5.68 7.53 14.97
C GLN A 25 6.86 7.43 15.95
N MET A 26 8.10 7.38 15.47
CA MET A 26 9.30 7.32 16.29
C MET A 26 9.75 8.70 16.79
N PHE A 27 10.29 8.77 18.01
CA PHE A 27 10.91 9.97 18.55
C PHE A 27 12.26 10.23 17.86
N PRO A 28 12.63 11.48 17.51
CA PRO A 28 11.91 12.74 17.75
C PRO A 28 10.92 13.13 16.63
N SER A 29 10.91 12.38 15.54
CA SER A 29 10.14 12.68 14.33
C SER A 29 8.63 12.76 14.57
N ASN A 30 8.08 12.03 15.54
CA ASN A 30 6.68 12.14 15.95
C ASN A 30 6.28 13.50 16.54
N VAL A 31 7.22 14.19 17.20
CA VAL A 31 7.00 15.54 17.72
C VAL A 31 6.94 16.52 16.57
N VAL A 32 7.91 16.45 15.65
CA VAL A 32 7.94 17.30 14.46
C VAL A 32 6.70 17.05 13.59
N ALA A 33 6.33 15.79 13.39
CA ALA A 33 5.14 15.41 12.65
C ALA A 33 3.85 15.96 13.27
N SER A 34 3.72 15.88 14.60
CA SER A 34 2.58 16.45 15.32
C SER A 34 2.55 17.99 15.23
N MET A 35 3.72 18.64 15.26
CA MET A 35 3.84 20.10 15.15
C MET A 35 3.57 20.63 13.74
N THR A 36 3.90 19.85 12.71
CA THR A 36 3.75 20.24 11.29
C THR A 36 2.52 19.64 10.61
N GLY A 37 1.79 18.76 11.32
CA GLY A 37 0.59 18.11 10.81
C GLY A 37 0.85 16.93 9.88
N PHE A 38 2.07 16.38 9.82
CA PHE A 38 2.33 15.15 9.09
C PHE A 38 1.65 13.98 9.78
N LYS A 39 0.75 13.30 9.06
CA LYS A 39 0.03 12.11 9.50
C LYS A 39 0.58 10.88 8.80
N ALA A 40 0.39 9.71 9.40
CA ALA A 40 0.71 8.44 8.76
C ALA A 40 0.01 8.33 7.38
N GLY A 41 0.76 7.92 6.36
CA GLY A 41 0.25 7.61 5.04
C GLY A 41 -0.50 6.27 5.03
N GLU A 42 -1.49 6.14 4.16
CA GLU A 42 -2.24 4.90 3.97
C GLU A 42 -1.43 3.91 3.11
N PHE A 43 -1.46 2.63 3.49
CA PHE A 43 -0.86 1.57 2.68
C PHE A 43 -1.70 1.34 1.42
N PHE A 44 -1.03 0.96 0.33
CA PHE A 44 -1.73 0.50 -0.86
C PHE A 44 -2.12 -0.96 -0.62
N GLU A 45 -3.21 -1.14 0.10
CA GLU A 45 -3.90 -2.42 0.20
C GLU A 45 -4.94 -2.50 -0.91
N VAL A 46 -4.87 -3.56 -1.71
CA VAL A 46 -5.94 -3.92 -2.62
C VAL A 46 -7.12 -4.36 -1.74
N ALA A 47 -8.02 -3.44 -1.41
CA ALA A 47 -9.24 -3.71 -0.65
C ALA A 47 -10.14 -4.77 -1.33
N ALA A 48 -9.86 -5.10 -2.59
CA ALA A 48 -10.61 -6.07 -3.36
C ALA A 48 -9.84 -7.41 -3.45
N ALA A 49 -10.07 -8.29 -2.46
CA ALA A 49 -10.08 -9.73 -2.76
C ALA A 49 -11.02 -10.05 -3.96
N GLU A 50 -11.96 -9.14 -4.26
CA GLU A 50 -12.84 -9.13 -5.42
C GLU A 50 -12.12 -8.88 -6.77
N GLU A 51 -10.99 -8.16 -6.84
CA GLU A 51 -10.22 -8.01 -8.09
C GLU A 51 -9.34 -9.23 -8.40
N ARG A 52 -9.24 -10.16 -7.44
CA ARG A 52 -8.65 -11.50 -7.66
C ARG A 52 -9.66 -12.50 -8.22
N ALA A 53 -10.93 -12.11 -8.39
CA ALA A 53 -11.90 -12.95 -9.08
C ALA A 53 -11.55 -12.95 -10.57
N ALA A 54 -10.82 -13.99 -10.99
CA ALA A 54 -10.69 -14.35 -12.39
C ALA A 54 -12.09 -14.27 -13.03
N PRO A 55 -12.25 -13.62 -14.21
CA PRO A 55 -13.54 -13.58 -14.88
C PRO A 55 -14.00 -15.02 -15.08
N LYS A 56 -15.13 -15.38 -14.46
CA LYS A 56 -15.77 -16.68 -14.69
C LYS A 56 -16.30 -16.66 -16.12
N ILE A 57 -15.49 -17.09 -17.07
CA ILE A 57 -15.92 -17.27 -18.46
C ILE A 57 -16.82 -18.50 -18.47
N SER A 58 -18.12 -18.27 -18.31
CA SER A 58 -19.15 -19.25 -18.64
C SER A 58 -19.33 -19.24 -20.15
N PHE A 59 -18.71 -20.20 -20.85
CA PHE A 59 -19.12 -20.54 -22.20
C PHE A 59 -20.52 -21.17 -22.09
N THR A 60 -21.55 -20.39 -22.39
CA THR A 60 -22.88 -20.94 -22.68
C THR A 60 -22.82 -21.64 -24.04
N GLN A 61 -23.44 -22.82 -24.03
CA GLN A 61 -23.60 -23.84 -25.07
C GLN A 61 -23.71 -23.36 -26.52
#